data_AF-A0A8T5RLP7-F1
#
_entry.id   AF-A0A8T5RLP7-F1
#
_cell.length_a   1.000
_cell.length_b   1.000
_cell.length_c   1.000
_cell.angle_alpha   90.00
_cell.angle_beta   90.00
_cell.angle_gamma   90.00
#
_symmetry.space_group_name_H-M   'P 1'
#
loop_
_entity.id
_entity.type
_entity.pdbx_description
1 polymer ?
#
loop_
_entity_poly.entity_id
_entity_poly.type
_entity_poly.pdbx_seq_one_letter_code
_entity_poly.pdbx_strand_id
1 'polypeptide(L)' 'MYTQYKYFFYRCCNCGEWFYTNRVIKTKKCWKCNRSFSFKNAAKFTKICTTQGAIAIIKELKTKP' A
#
# COMPACT_ATOMS: atom_id res chain seq x y z
N MET A 1 17.33 -11.07 -14.02
CA MET A 1 15.94 -10.75 -14.43
C MET A 1 15.16 -10.37 -13.18
N TYR A 2 14.67 -9.13 -13.08
CA TYR A 2 13.84 -8.73 -11.94
C TYR A 2 12.38 -9.05 -12.23
N THR A 3 11.82 -10.02 -11.52
CA THR A 3 10.41 -10.39 -11.67
C THR A 3 9.53 -9.22 -11.22
N GLN A 4 8.64 -8.78 -12.12
CA GLN A 4 7.67 -7.73 -11.83
C GLN A 4 6.40 -8.36 -11.27
N TYR A 5 5.84 -7.73 -10.24
CA TYR A 5 4.58 -8.16 -9.63
C TYR A 5 3.59 -7.01 -9.66
N LYS A 6 2.29 -7.35 -9.65
CA LYS A 6 1.22 -6.37 -9.44
C LYS A 6 1.17 -6.02 -7.96
N TYR A 7 1.51 -4.78 -7.64
CA TYR A 7 1.38 -4.23 -6.30
C TYR A 7 0.14 -3.34 -6.20
N PHE A 8 -0.53 -3.45 -5.07
CA PHE A 8 -1.60 -2.57 -4.64
C PHE A 8 -1.05 -1.62 -3.59
N PHE A 9 -1.11 -0.32 -3.86
CA PHE A 9 -0.75 0.74 -2.95
C PHE A 9 -2.04 1.31 -2.36
N TYR A 10 -2.07 1.54 -1.06
CA TYR A 10 -3.29 1.94 -0.36
C TYR A 10 -2.97 2.83 0.83
N ARG A 11 -3.88 3.74 1.11
CA ARG A 11 -3.82 4.66 2.24
C ARG A 11 -4.76 4.18 3.34
N CYS A 12 -4.28 4.16 4.59
CA CYS A 12 -5.14 3.86 5.73
C CYS A 12 -6.21 4.95 5.89
N CYS A 13 -7.48 4.55 5.95
CA CYS A 13 -8.61 5.48 6.11
C CYS A 13 -8.58 6.26 7.43
N ASN A 14 -7.90 5.74 8.46
CA ASN A 14 -7.91 6.33 9.80
C ASN A 14 -6.72 7.26 10.04
N CYS A 15 -5.50 6.85 9.66
CA CYS A 15 -4.29 7.63 9.94
C CYS A 15 -3.63 8.22 8.70
N GLY A 16 -4.14 7.93 7.50
CA GLY A 16 -3.58 8.46 6.26
C GLY A 16 -2.23 7.85 5.86
N GLU A 17 -1.70 6.90 6.60
CA GLU A 17 -0.43 6.24 6.30
C GLU A 17 -0.54 5.36 5.06
N TRP A 18 0.46 5.42 4.17
CA TRP A 18 0.53 4.61 2.96
C TRP A 18 1.17 3.24 3.22
N PHE A 19 0.60 2.22 2.57
CA PHE A 19 1.05 0.83 2.59
C PHE A 19 1.01 0.23 1.17
N TYR A 20 1.75 -0.88 0.95
CA TYR A 20 1.66 -1.68 -0.27
C TYR A 20 1.44 -3.16 0.04
N THR A 21 0.90 -3.91 -0.92
CA THR A 21 0.74 -5.37 -0.86
C THR A 21 0.75 -5.93 -2.29
N ASN A 22 1.35 -7.09 -2.51
CA ASN A 22 1.22 -7.85 -3.77
C ASN A 22 0.11 -8.91 -3.70
N ARG A 23 -0.58 -9.03 -2.56
CA ARG A 23 -1.69 -9.95 -2.33
C ARG A 23 -3.01 -9.21 -2.33
N VAL A 24 -4.03 -9.87 -2.87
CA VAL A 24 -5.43 -9.41 -2.77
C VAL A 24 -5.87 -9.56 -1.31
N ILE A 25 -6.25 -8.44 -0.69
CA ILE A 25 -6.70 -8.40 0.70
C ILE A 25 -8.10 -7.77 0.79
N LYS A 26 -8.95 -8.32 1.65
CA LYS A 26 -10.30 -7.78 1.93
C LYS A 26 -10.28 -6.80 3.09
N THR A 27 -9.57 -7.16 4.16
CA THR A 27 -9.40 -6.36 5.38
C THR A 27 -7.92 -6.24 5.72
N LYS A 28 -7.54 -5.11 6.32
CA LYS A 28 -6.17 -4.87 6.76
C LYS A 28 -6.17 -4.20 8.11
N LYS A 29 -5.30 -4.68 9.00
CA LYS A 29 -4.93 -3.97 10.22
C LYS A 29 -3.78 -3.00 9.92
N CYS A 30 -3.98 -1.72 10.22
CA CYS A 30 -2.93 -0.73 10.15
C CYS A 30 -2.00 -0.90 11.36
N TRP A 31 -0.70 -1.09 11.11
CA TRP A 31 0.29 -1.19 12.20
C TRP A 31 0.54 0.15 12.90
N LYS A 32 0.29 1.28 12.23
CA LYS A 32 0.52 2.61 12.79
C LYS A 32 -0.55 3.04 13.79
N CYS A 33 -1.83 2.92 13.42
CA CYS A 33 -2.95 3.30 14.29
C CYS A 33 -3.63 2.12 14.99
N ASN A 34 -3.13 0.90 14.77
CA ASN A 34 -3.65 -0.36 15.32
C ASN A 34 -5.14 -0.65 14.99
N ARG A 35 -5.76 0.13 14.10
CA ARG A 35 -7.15 -0.04 13.66
C ARG A 35 -7.24 -0.93 12.43
N SER A 36 -8.28 -1.74 12.37
CA SER A 36 -8.65 -2.54 11.21
C SER A 36 -9.58 -1.75 10.31
N PHE A 37 -9.36 -1.85 8.99
CA PHE A 37 -10.22 -1.23 7.99
C PHE A 37 -10.45 -2.16 6.81
N SER A 38 -11.58 -1.97 6.13
CA SER A 38 -11.89 -2.67 4.88
C SER A 38 -11.05 -2.08 3.75
N PHE A 39 -10.31 -2.94 3.05
CA PHE A 39 -9.48 -2.57 1.92
C PHE A 39 -10.31 -1.98 0.75
N LYS A 40 -11.60 -2.30 0.69
CA LYS A 40 -12.52 -1.73 -0.30
C LYS A 40 -12.71 -0.22 -0.11
N ASN A 41 -12.67 0.26 1.15
CA ASN A 41 -12.96 1.65 1.50
C ASN A 41 -11.68 2.53 1.52
N ALA A 42 -10.51 1.92 1.31
CA ALA A 42 -9.24 2.63 1.28
C ALA A 42 -8.98 3.26 -0.09
N ALA A 43 -8.46 4.48 -0.09
CA ALA A 43 -7.89 5.09 -1.29
C ALA A 43 -6.70 4.22 -1.75
N LYS A 44 -6.76 3.71 -2.97
CA LYS A 44 -5.80 2.73 -3.48
C LYS A 44 -5.62 2.81 -4.97
N PHE A 45 -4.46 2.39 -5.43
CA PHE A 45 -4.14 2.24 -6.84
C PHE A 45 -3.24 1.02 -7.05
N THR A 46 -3.15 0.55 -8.28
CA THR A 46 -2.33 -0.62 -8.63
C THR A 46 -1.22 -0.23 -9.58
N LYS A 47 -0.02 -0.77 -9.37
CA LYS A 47 1.10 -0.60 -10.30
C LYS A 47 1.90 -1.89 -10.43
N ILE A 48 2.24 -2.24 -11.66
CA ILE A 48 3.13 -3.36 -11.94
C ILE A 48 4.55 -2.84 -11.81
N CYS A 49 5.31 -3.39 -10.88
CA CYS A 49 6.69 -2.98 -10.62
C CYS A 49 7.47 -4.10 -9.93
N THR A 50 8.78 -3.92 -9.84
CA THR A 50 9.64 -4.79 -9.01
C THR A 50 9.45 -4.45 -7.53
N THR A 51 9.86 -5.35 -6.64
CA THR A 51 9.83 -5.10 -5.19
C THR A 51 10.57 -3.81 -4.82
N GLN A 52 11.72 -3.56 -5.44
CA GLN A 52 12.49 -2.32 -5.25
C GLN A 52 11.72 -1.08 -5.70
N GLY A 53 11.04 -1.15 -6.86
CA GLY A 53 10.18 -0.08 -7.34
C GLY A 53 9.01 0.20 -6.38
N ALA A 54 8.40 -0.84 -5.80
CA ALA A 54 7.34 -0.67 -4.82
C ALA A 54 7.82 0.03 -3.54
N ILE A 55 9.03 -0.29 -3.07
CA ILE A 55 9.65 0.37 -1.92
C ILE A 55 9.95 1.86 -2.24
N ALA A 56 10.44 2.17 -3.43
CA ALA A 56 10.69 3.54 -3.85
C ALA A 56 9.40 4.37 -3.88
N ILE A 57 8.35 3.85 -4.52
CA ILE A 57 7.03 4.51 -4.61
C ILE A 57 6.47 4.80 -3.22
N ILE A 58 6.53 3.82 -2.31
CA ILE A 58 5.95 4.06 -0.98
C ILE A 58 6.75 5.07 -0.16
N LYS A 59 8.06 5.14 -0.36
CA LYS A 59 8.91 6.15 0.25
C LYS A 59 8.49 7.53 -0.24
N GLU A 60 8.34 7.72 -1.55
CA GLU A 60 7.86 8.98 -2.13
C GLU A 60 6.47 9.38 -1.61
N LEU A 61 5.54 8.43 -1.49
CA LEU A 61 4.18 8.67 -0.98
C LEU A 61 4.16 9.08 0.49
N LYS A 62 5.11 8.58 1.30
CA LYS A 62 5.24 8.96 2.71
C LYS A 62 5.93 10.31 2.90
N THR A 63 6.76 10.73 1.95
CA THR A 63 7.50 12.00 2.02
C THR A 63 6.65 13.19 1.59
N LYS A 64 5.62 12.99 0.78
CA LYS A 64 4.69 14.06 0.39
C LYS A 64 3.65 14.28 1.51
N PRO A 65 3.65 15.45 2.19
CA PRO A 65 2.67 15.79 3.21
C PRO A 65 1.24 15.92 2.65
#